data_AF-A0A257MQS5-F1
#
_entry.id   AF-A0A257MQS5-F1
#
_cell.length_a   1.000
_cell.length_b   1.000
_cell.length_c   1.000
_cell.angle_alpha   90.00
_cell.angle_beta   90.00
_cell.angle_gamma   90.00
#
_symmetry.space_group_name_H-M   'P 1'
#
loop_
_entity.id
_entity.type
_entity.pdbx_description
1 polymer ?
#
loop_
_entity_poly.entity_id
_entity_poly.type
_entity_poly.pdbx_seq_one_letter_code
_entity_poly.pdbx_strand_id
1 'polypeptide(L)'
;EFEAGSIPSSINIPYDRVLDGKRIKDDAALSRLFSSLDKDRPVVVYTNTGVKASMIWLALTLLDYDASIYSWKDWQANSASS
;
A
#
# COMPACT_ATOMS: atom_id res chain seq x y z
N GLU A 1 9.44 22.24 -1.04
CA GLU A 1 9.65 21.95 0.39
C GLU A 1 8.86 20.69 0.75
N PHE A 2 9.36 19.93 1.73
CA PHE A 2 9.09 18.53 2.08
C PHE A 2 9.98 17.52 1.34
N GLU A 3 11.08 17.19 2.03
CA GLU A 3 11.95 16.07 1.71
C GLU A 3 11.12 14.80 1.50
N ALA A 4 11.27 14.19 0.32
CA ALA A 4 10.66 12.93 -0.03
C ALA A 4 11.29 11.80 0.79
N GLY A 5 10.95 11.71 2.07
CA GLY A 5 11.35 10.63 2.96
C GLY A 5 10.45 9.42 2.70
N SER A 6 10.96 8.40 2.02
CA SER A 6 10.37 7.05 2.07
C SER A 6 10.58 6.47 3.46
N ILE A 7 9.62 5.70 3.98
CA ILE A 7 9.85 4.91 5.19
C ILE A 7 10.96 3.89 4.86
N PRO A 8 12.05 3.80 5.66
CA PRO A 8 13.09 2.80 5.43
C PRO A 8 12.47 1.40 5.34
N SER A 9 12.93 0.57 4.39
CA SER A 9 12.38 -0.76 4.05
C SER A 9 11.01 -0.80 3.35
N SER A 10 10.42 0.34 2.99
CA SER A 10 9.20 0.36 2.17
C SER A 10 9.46 -0.07 0.72
N ILE A 11 8.45 -0.66 0.09
CA ILE A 11 8.44 -1.00 -1.33
C ILE A 11 7.54 0.01 -2.05
N ASN A 12 8.08 0.67 -3.08
CA ASN A 12 7.30 1.61 -3.89
C ASN A 12 6.52 0.85 -4.99
N ILE A 13 5.20 0.79 -4.84
CA ILE A 13 4.28 0.24 -5.84
C ILE A 13 3.42 1.37 -6.40
N PRO A 14 3.61 1.80 -7.66
CA PRO A 14 2.72 2.78 -8.29
C PRO A 14 1.28 2.26 -8.37
N TYR A 15 0.28 3.09 -8.04
CA TYR A 15 -1.13 2.67 -7.94
C TYR A 15 -1.73 2.16 -9.26
N ASP A 16 -1.24 2.64 -10.40
CA ASP A 16 -1.67 2.20 -11.72
C ASP A 16 -1.26 0.76 -12.02
N ARG A 17 -0.28 0.21 -11.27
CA ARG A 17 0.15 -1.19 -11.42
C ARG A 17 -0.90 -2.20 -10.99
N VAL A 18 -1.86 -1.83 -10.14
CA VAL A 18 -3.00 -2.70 -9.76
C VAL A 18 -4.16 -2.63 -10.76
N LEU A 19 -4.05 -1.78 -11.80
CA LEU A 19 -5.13 -1.56 -12.78
C LEU A 19 -4.81 -2.13 -14.16
N ASP A 20 -5.85 -2.63 -14.80
CA ASP A 20 -5.95 -2.83 -16.24
C ASP A 20 -6.98 -1.83 -16.81
N GLY A 21 -6.47 -0.73 -17.36
CA GLY A 21 -7.29 0.42 -17.74
C GLY A 21 -8.01 1.04 -16.54
N LYS A 22 -9.34 0.85 -16.48
CA LYS A 22 -10.20 1.35 -15.39
C LYS A 22 -10.66 0.25 -14.42
N ARG A 23 -10.14 -0.97 -14.57
CA ARG A 23 -10.52 -2.14 -13.76
C ARG A 23 -9.34 -2.58 -12.92
N ILE A 24 -9.62 -3.20 -11.77
CA ILE A 24 -8.60 -3.91 -10.99
C ILE A 24 -8.18 -5.16 -11.77
N LYS A 25 -6.88 -5.46 -11.75
CA LYS A 25 -6.32 -6.68 -12.34
C LYS A 25 -6.86 -7.93 -11.66
N ASP A 26 -6.82 -9.07 -12.37
CA ASP A 26 -7.18 -10.35 -11.79
C ASP A 26 -6.19 -10.83 -10.71
N ASP A 27 -6.63 -11.83 -9.96
CA ASP A 27 -5.88 -12.38 -8.81
C ASP A 27 -4.50 -12.89 -9.22
N ALA A 28 -4.36 -13.46 -10.42
CA ALA A 28 -3.08 -13.99 -10.90
C ALA A 28 -2.07 -12.87 -11.15
N ALA A 29 -2.49 -11.78 -11.79
CA ALA A 29 -1.65 -10.63 -12.04
C ALA A 29 -1.33 -9.85 -10.76
N LEU A 30 -2.29 -9.71 -9.84
CA LEU A 30 -2.06 -9.10 -8.54
C LEU A 30 -1.12 -9.94 -7.67
N SER A 31 -1.28 -11.27 -7.64
CA SER A 31 -0.40 -12.17 -6.88
C SER A 31 1.06 -12.06 -7.34
N ARG A 32 1.28 -11.93 -8.66
CA ARG A 32 2.62 -11.67 -9.21
C ARG A 32 3.14 -10.30 -8.80
N LEU A 33 2.30 -9.27 -8.85
CA LEU A 33 2.68 -7.91 -8.47
C LEU A 33 3.12 -7.82 -7.01
N PHE A 34 2.42 -8.53 -6.11
CA PHE A 34 2.68 -8.52 -4.67
C PHE A 34 3.57 -9.68 -4.20
N SER A 35 4.20 -10.43 -5.11
CA SER A 35 4.97 -11.64 -4.79
C SER A 35 6.17 -11.42 -3.86
N SER A 36 6.62 -10.17 -3.70
CA SER A 36 7.68 -9.81 -2.75
C SER A 36 7.18 -9.54 -1.33
N LEU A 37 5.87 -9.53 -1.10
CA LEU A 37 5.27 -9.33 0.22
C LEU A 37 5.14 -10.66 0.95
N ASP A 38 5.37 -10.62 2.26
CA ASP A 38 5.08 -11.73 3.16
C ASP A 38 3.61 -11.63 3.58
N LYS A 39 2.80 -12.62 3.18
CA LYS A 39 1.36 -12.65 3.46
C LYS A 39 1.03 -12.90 4.93
N ASP A 40 1.98 -13.43 5.70
CA ASP A 40 1.83 -13.70 7.14
C ASP A 40 2.08 -12.45 7.99
N ARG A 41 2.36 -11.29 7.36
CA ARG A 41 2.61 -10.02 8.04
C ARG A 41 1.59 -8.96 7.63
N PRO A 42 1.17 -8.09 8.56
CA PRO A 42 0.34 -6.94 8.21
C PRO A 42 1.03 -6.03 7.20
N VAL A 43 0.29 -5.62 6.16
CA VAL A 43 0.77 -4.71 5.12
C VAL A 43 0.17 -3.33 5.34
N VAL A 44 1.03 -2.32 5.44
CA VAL A 44 0.61 -0.94 5.62
C VAL A 44 0.81 -0.16 4.32
N VAL A 45 -0.28 0.38 3.78
CA VAL A 45 -0.26 1.22 2.57
C VAL A 45 -0.29 2.68 2.99
N TYR A 46 0.68 3.45 2.51
CA TYR A 46 0.73 4.91 2.72
C TYR A 46 0.98 5.62 1.39
N THR A 47 0.33 6.77 1.19
CA THR A 47 0.58 7.63 0.03
C THR A 47 0.29 9.10 0.40
N ASN A 48 0.70 10.03 -0.45
CA ASN A 48 0.38 11.46 -0.27
C ASN A 48 -1.12 11.78 -0.47
N THR A 49 -1.91 10.87 -1.05
CA THR A 49 -3.34 11.08 -1.34
C THR A 49 -4.13 9.80 -1.06
N GLY A 50 -5.08 9.82 -0.11
CA GLY A 50 -5.82 8.62 0.34
C GLY A 50 -6.46 7.78 -0.78
N VAL A 51 -6.86 8.42 -1.90
CA VAL A 51 -7.45 7.74 -3.08
C VAL A 51 -6.47 6.75 -3.73
N LYS A 52 -5.18 7.08 -3.81
CA LYS A 52 -4.18 6.17 -4.41
C LYS A 52 -3.89 4.99 -3.46
N ALA A 53 -3.83 5.25 -2.16
CA ALA A 53 -3.66 4.21 -1.16
C ALA A 53 -4.83 3.22 -1.17
N SER A 54 -6.08 3.69 -1.29
CA SER A 54 -7.25 2.81 -1.27
C SER A 54 -7.28 1.81 -2.43
N MET A 55 -6.72 2.16 -3.58
CA MET A 55 -6.65 1.25 -4.73
C MET A 55 -5.68 0.09 -4.49
N ILE A 56 -4.49 0.39 -3.92
CA ILE A 56 -3.51 -0.64 -3.56
C ILE A 56 -4.05 -1.50 -2.41
N TRP A 57 -4.62 -0.86 -1.38
CA TRP A 57 -5.25 -1.54 -0.25
C TRP A 57 -6.35 -2.50 -0.71
N LEU A 58 -7.25 -2.06 -1.59
CA LEU A 58 -8.31 -2.92 -2.13
C LEU A 58 -7.74 -4.14 -2.86
N ALA A 59 -6.70 -3.96 -3.68
CA ALA A 59 -6.05 -5.06 -4.39
C ALA A 59 -5.38 -6.08 -3.45
N LEU A 60 -4.82 -5.62 -2.32
CA LEU A 60 -4.28 -6.49 -1.27
C LEU A 60 -5.39 -7.26 -0.54
N THR A 61 -6.49 -6.58 -0.18
CA THR A 61 -7.64 -7.20 0.48
C THR A 61 -8.30 -8.27 -0.39
N LEU A 62 -8.41 -8.06 -1.71
CA LEU A 62 -8.93 -9.06 -2.65
C LEU A 62 -8.08 -10.34 -2.69
N LEU A 63 -6.80 -10.24 -2.34
CA LEU A 63 -5.90 -11.39 -2.23
C LEU A 63 -5.77 -11.91 -0.79
N ASP A 64 -6.66 -11.53 0.12
CA ASP A 64 -6.63 -11.92 1.55
C ASP A 64 -5.34 -11.53 2.29
N TYR A 65 -4.73 -10.38 1.96
CA TYR A 65 -3.71 -9.79 2.83
C TYR A 65 -4.37 -9.06 4.01
N ASP A 66 -3.75 -9.13 5.19
CA ASP A 66 -4.07 -8.24 6.31
C ASP A 66 -3.53 -6.84 6.02
N ALA A 67 -4.31 -6.03 5.30
CA ALA A 67 -3.89 -4.73 4.80
C ALA A 67 -4.62 -3.58 5.49
N SER A 68 -3.89 -2.50 5.81
CA SER A 68 -4.44 -1.26 6.36
C SER A 68 -3.87 -0.03 5.65
N ILE A 69 -4.61 1.08 5.69
CA ILE A 69 -4.12 2.38 5.18
C ILE A 69 -3.65 3.19 6.39
N TYR A 70 -2.41 3.66 6.35
CA TYR A 70 -1.89 4.64 7.31
C TYR A 70 -1.73 5.97 6.60
N SER A 71 -2.33 7.03 7.13
CA SER A 71 -1.98 8.37 6.69
C SER A 71 -0.66 8.80 7.33
N TRP A 72 0.06 9.72 6.69
CA TRP A 72 1.24 10.36 7.30
C TRP A 72 0.93 11.01 8.65
N LYS A 73 -0.32 11.49 8.84
CA LYS A 73 -0.80 12.07 10.10
C LYS A 73 -0.92 11.01 11.20
N ASP A 74 -1.38 9.81 10.86
CA ASP A 74 -1.46 8.69 11.81
C ASP A 74 -0.05 8.24 12.24
N TRP A 75 0.92 8.25 11.30
CA TRP A 75 2.32 7.95 11.62
C TRP A 75 2.92 8.99 12.57
N GLN A 76 2.71 10.30 12.35
CA GLN A 76 3.15 11.35 13.28
C GLN A 76 2.52 11.23 14.67
N ALA A 77 1.23 10.88 14.76
CA ALA A 77 0.55 10.67 16.03
C ALA A 77 1.09 9.45 16.79
N ASN A 78 1.41 8.36 16.07
CA ASN A 78 1.91 7.14 16.68
C ASN A 78 3.42 7.18 16.99
N SER A 79 4.20 8.00 16.28
CA SER A 79 5.63 8.23 16.58
C SER A 79 5.88 9.24 17.70
N ALA A 80 4.88 10.04 18.08
CA ALA A 80 4.94 10.93 19.25
C ALA A 80 4.58 10.23 20.58
N SER A 81 4.27 8.93 20.55
CA SER A 81 3.80 8.16 21.71
C SER A 81 4.87 7.20 22.29
N SER A 82 6.16 7.42 21.96
CA SER A 82 7.30 6.67 22.50
C SER A 82 8.31 7.58 23.18
#